data_AF-A0A7K2XLT4-F1
#
_entry.id   AF-A0A7K2XLT4-F1
#
_cell.length_a   1.000
_cell.length_b   1.000
_cell.length_c   1.000
_cell.angle_alpha   90.00
_cell.angle_beta   90.00
_cell.angle_gamma   90.00
#
_symmetry.space_group_name_H-M   'P 1'
#
loop_
_entity.id
_entity.type
_entity.pdbx_description
1 polymer ?
#
loop_
_entity_poly.entity_id
_entity_poly.type
_entity_poly.pdbx_seq_one_letter_code
_entity_poly.pdbx_strand_id
1 'polypeptide(L)'
;DVRAELLRPGAGRTRCEWKGAASYWDVVAGGVVVPRAAWSYERPLGPYEVLRGHLAFYPSLVRCAVDGEAVTAQEGDFYGGWITHEIEGPFKGGPGTWGW
;
A
#
# COMPACT_ATOMS: atom_id res chain seq x y z
N ASP A 1 -11.29 -9.64 1.49
CA ASP A 1 -10.54 -10.45 0.51
C ASP A 1 -10.33 -9.65 -0.78
N VAL A 2 -9.44 -10.09 -1.69
CA VAL A 2 -9.00 -9.37 -2.90
C VAL A 2 -9.25 -10.18 -4.17
N ARG A 3 -9.73 -9.52 -5.23
CA ARG A 3 -9.83 -10.08 -6.59
C ARG A 3 -8.46 -10.15 -7.26
N ALA A 4 -7.75 -11.25 -7.05
CA ALA A 4 -6.37 -11.44 -7.51
C ALA A 4 -6.22 -11.44 -9.03
N GLU A 5 -7.27 -11.78 -9.79
CA GLU A 5 -7.31 -11.75 -11.24
C GLU A 5 -7.16 -10.33 -11.83
N LEU A 6 -7.40 -9.30 -11.01
CA LEU A 6 -7.20 -7.90 -11.36
C LEU A 6 -5.80 -7.39 -10.99
N LEU A 7 -4.91 -8.28 -10.54
CA LEU A 7 -3.54 -7.95 -10.15
C LEU A 7 -2.55 -8.67 -11.05
N ARG A 8 -1.43 -8.00 -11.31
CA ARG A 8 -0.25 -8.63 -11.91
C ARG A 8 1.02 -8.14 -11.22
N PRO A 9 2.12 -8.91 -11.28
CA PRO A 9 3.40 -8.46 -10.74
C PRO A 9 3.80 -7.10 -11.31
N GLY A 10 4.05 -6.15 -10.42
CA GLY A 10 4.51 -4.80 -10.75
C GLY A 10 6.04 -4.72 -10.79
N ALA A 11 6.56 -3.66 -11.42
CA ALA A 11 8.00 -3.46 -11.52
C ALA A 11 8.62 -2.99 -10.19
N GLY A 12 9.73 -3.64 -9.79
CA GLY A 12 10.55 -3.23 -8.65
C GLY A 12 10.09 -3.80 -7.30
N ARG A 13 10.79 -3.38 -6.25
CA ARG A 13 10.51 -3.72 -4.85
C ARG A 13 11.16 -2.69 -3.93
N THR A 14 10.66 -2.56 -2.70
CA THR A 14 11.35 -1.84 -1.63
C THR A 14 11.77 -2.80 -0.53
N ARG A 15 12.72 -2.38 0.31
CA ARG A 15 13.21 -3.16 1.44
C ARG A 15 12.98 -2.38 2.72
N CYS A 16 12.30 -3.01 3.66
CA CYS A 16 12.23 -2.57 5.05
C CYS A 16 13.16 -3.48 5.86
N GLU A 17 14.04 -2.91 6.67
CA GLU A 17 14.96 -3.67 7.52
C GLU A 17 14.24 -4.59 8.52
N TRP A 18 12.99 -4.29 8.88
CA TRP A 18 12.22 -5.07 9.86
C TRP A 18 11.30 -6.09 9.20
N LYS A 19 10.62 -5.69 8.12
CA LYS A 19 9.55 -6.50 7.49
C LYS A 19 10.06 -7.34 6.32
N GLY A 20 11.20 -7.00 5.72
CA GLY A 20 11.71 -7.67 4.52
C GLY A 20 11.39 -6.91 3.23
N ALA A 21 11.35 -7.62 2.11
CA ALA A 21 11.11 -7.03 0.79
C ALA A 21 9.61 -6.93 0.49
N ALA A 22 9.16 -5.74 0.11
CA ALA A 22 7.81 -5.50 -0.41
C ALA A 22 7.83 -5.59 -1.94
N SER A 23 7.12 -6.57 -2.49
CA SER A 23 6.88 -6.71 -3.94
C SER A 23 5.74 -5.78 -4.35
N TYR A 24 5.87 -5.13 -5.50
CA TYR A 24 4.81 -4.29 -6.06
C TYR A 24 3.84 -5.08 -6.95
N TRP A 25 2.61 -4.60 -7.02
CA TRP A 25 1.55 -5.12 -7.87
C TRP A 25 0.93 -3.98 -8.66
N ASP A 26 0.70 -4.22 -9.95
CA ASP A 26 -0.13 -3.35 -10.78
C ASP A 26 -1.60 -3.76 -10.62
N VAL A 27 -2.49 -2.77 -10.56
CA VAL A 27 -3.94 -2.99 -10.62
C VAL A 27 -4.41 -2.84 -12.05
N VAL A 28 -5.14 -3.85 -12.56
CA VAL A 28 -5.64 -3.90 -13.93
C VAL A 28 -7.17 -4.00 -13.88
N ALA A 29 -7.86 -2.90 -14.19
CA ALA A 29 -9.32 -2.84 -14.14
C ALA A 29 -9.87 -1.87 -15.18
N GLY A 30 -11.01 -2.21 -15.79
CA GLY A 30 -11.69 -1.33 -16.75
C GLY A 30 -10.84 -0.93 -17.97
N GLY A 31 -9.89 -1.78 -18.38
CA GLY A 31 -8.94 -1.47 -19.46
C GLY A 31 -7.79 -0.53 -19.07
N VAL A 32 -7.70 -0.14 -17.80
CA VAL A 32 -6.64 0.72 -17.26
C VAL A 32 -5.67 -0.11 -16.42
N VAL A 33 -4.39 0.22 -16.50
CA VAL A 33 -3.34 -0.31 -15.62
C VAL A 33 -2.86 0.82 -14.72
N VAL A 34 -2.92 0.62 -13.41
CA VAL A 34 -2.33 1.52 -12.41
C VAL A 34 -1.05 0.84 -11.87
N PRO A 35 0.14 1.31 -12.27
CA PRO A 35 1.38 0.64 -11.93
C PRO A 35 1.73 0.80 -10.46
N ARG A 36 2.24 -0.26 -9.83
CA ARG A 36 2.67 -0.27 -8.41
C ARG A 36 1.62 0.29 -7.43
N ALA A 37 0.33 0.11 -7.74
CA ALA A 37 -0.78 0.57 -6.92
C ALA A 37 -0.98 -0.25 -5.64
N ALA A 38 -0.40 -1.44 -5.57
CA ALA A 38 -0.40 -2.29 -4.39
C ALA A 38 0.99 -2.85 -4.07
N TRP A 39 1.15 -3.33 -2.85
CA TRP A 39 2.34 -4.05 -2.40
C TRP A 39 1.99 -5.18 -1.43
N SER A 40 2.89 -6.15 -1.33
CA SER A 40 2.80 -7.25 -0.36
C SER A 40 4.17 -7.66 0.14
N TYR A 41 4.22 -8.13 1.39
CA TYR A 41 5.38 -8.87 1.89
C TYR A 41 5.16 -10.35 1.60
N GLU A 42 5.69 -10.86 0.49
CA GLU A 42 5.56 -12.28 0.12
C GLU A 42 6.43 -13.19 1.01
N ARG A 43 7.56 -12.65 1.48
CA ARG A 43 8.51 -13.32 2.37
C ARG A 43 8.88 -12.39 3.53
N PRO A 44 7.93 -12.12 4.44
CA PRO A 44 8.17 -11.27 5.61
C PRO A 44 9.16 -11.92 6.58
N LEU A 45 9.79 -11.11 7.42
CA LEU A 45 10.72 -11.56 8.46
C LEU A 45 10.01 -11.82 9.79
N GLY A 46 10.39 -12.92 10.47
CA GLY A 46 10.03 -13.35 11.83
C GLY A 46 8.74 -12.75 12.41
N PRO A 47 8.80 -11.64 13.18
CA PRO A 47 7.63 -11.08 13.86
C PRO A 47 6.48 -10.66 12.93
N TYR A 48 6.75 -10.52 11.63
CA TYR A 48 5.79 -10.04 10.63
C TYR A 48 5.29 -11.14 9.71
N GLU A 49 5.50 -12.42 10.04
CA GLU A 49 5.04 -13.55 9.22
C GLU A 49 3.54 -13.53 8.94
N VAL A 50 2.75 -12.96 9.85
CA VAL A 50 1.30 -12.75 9.68
C VAL A 50 0.95 -11.91 8.44
N LEU A 51 1.87 -11.07 7.95
CA LEU A 51 1.66 -10.27 6.75
C LEU A 51 1.73 -11.09 5.45
N ARG A 52 2.20 -12.34 5.50
CA ARG A 52 2.32 -13.19 4.31
C ARG A 52 0.93 -13.39 3.69
N GLY A 53 0.88 -13.28 2.36
CA GLY A 53 -0.36 -13.42 1.59
C GLY A 53 -1.32 -12.23 1.68
N HIS A 54 -0.96 -11.17 2.43
CA HIS A 54 -1.76 -9.95 2.50
C HIS A 54 -1.26 -8.90 1.52
N LEU A 55 -2.20 -8.08 1.04
CA LEU A 55 -1.96 -6.97 0.12
C LEU A 55 -2.37 -5.66 0.79
N ALA A 56 -1.64 -4.61 0.49
CA ALA A 56 -2.01 -3.23 0.80
C ALA A 56 -2.01 -2.41 -0.50
N PHE A 57 -2.84 -1.38 -0.54
CA PHE A 57 -3.01 -0.51 -1.71
C PHE A 57 -2.67 0.93 -1.34
N TYR A 58 -2.16 1.69 -2.30
CA TYR A 58 -1.83 3.11 -2.14
C TYR A 58 -3.09 3.95 -2.36
N PRO A 59 -3.67 4.59 -1.33
CA PRO A 59 -4.87 5.42 -1.50
C PRO A 59 -4.64 6.66 -2.36
N SER A 60 -3.38 7.05 -2.57
CA SER A 60 -2.98 8.12 -3.51
C SER A 60 -3.09 7.71 -4.98
N LEU A 61 -3.12 6.41 -5.29
CA LEU A 61 -3.14 5.87 -6.66
C LEU A 61 -4.49 5.24 -7.02
N VAL A 62 -5.24 4.73 -6.04
CA VAL A 62 -6.54 4.09 -6.23
C VAL A 62 -7.53 4.59 -5.20
N ARG A 63 -8.82 4.66 -5.57
CA ARG A 63 -9.87 5.04 -4.64
C ARG A 63 -10.05 3.95 -3.58
N CYS A 64 -9.82 4.32 -2.33
CA CYS A 64 -9.99 3.46 -1.16
C CYS A 64 -11.12 3.97 -0.27
N ALA A 65 -11.86 3.04 0.35
CA ALA A 65 -12.86 3.35 1.35
C ALA A 65 -12.91 2.28 2.44
N VAL A 66 -13.20 2.70 3.68
CA VAL A 66 -13.47 1.83 4.83
C VAL A 66 -14.91 2.07 5.26
N ASP A 67 -15.75 1.03 5.25
CA ASP A 67 -17.18 1.14 5.59
C ASP A 67 -17.94 2.28 4.87
N GLY A 68 -17.52 2.58 3.64
CA GLY A 68 -18.09 3.65 2.81
C GLY A 68 -17.45 5.03 2.99
N GLU A 69 -16.63 5.23 4.01
CA GLU A 69 -15.83 6.43 4.22
C GLU A 69 -14.65 6.47 3.25
N ALA A 70 -14.48 7.58 2.53
CA ALA A 70 -13.33 7.76 1.65
C ALA A 70 -12.04 7.94 2.46
N VAL A 71 -11.02 7.15 2.13
CA VAL A 71 -9.72 7.20 2.79
C VAL A 71 -8.93 8.41 2.28
N THR A 72 -8.38 9.19 3.21
CA THR A 72 -7.37 10.21 2.90
C THR A 72 -6.00 9.54 2.86
N ALA A 73 -5.27 9.72 1.76
CA ALA A 73 -3.92 9.19 1.63
C ALA A 73 -2.97 9.95 2.57
N GLN A 74 -2.15 9.21 3.32
CA GLN A 74 -1.03 9.79 4.05
C GLN A 74 -0.09 10.51 3.08
N GLU A 75 0.33 11.73 3.43
CA GLU A 75 1.25 12.50 2.58
C GLU A 75 2.58 11.76 2.36
N GLY A 76 3.02 11.72 1.10
CA GLY A 76 4.20 10.96 0.68
C GLY A 76 3.90 9.48 0.41
N ASP A 77 4.17 9.03 -0.81
CA ASP A 77 3.90 7.66 -1.26
C ASP A 77 4.86 6.60 -0.69
N PHE A 78 5.68 6.94 0.32
CA PHE A 78 6.59 5.99 0.94
C PHE A 78 5.85 4.99 1.83
N TYR A 79 4.93 5.47 2.68
CA TYR A 79 4.26 4.65 3.68
C TYR A 79 2.94 4.05 3.19
N GLY A 80 2.27 4.70 2.23
CA GLY A 80 0.96 4.26 1.73
C GLY A 80 -0.11 4.19 2.82
N GLY A 81 -0.07 5.11 3.78
CA GLY A 81 -0.98 5.12 4.92
C GLY A 81 -2.42 5.46 4.54
N TRP A 82 -3.33 4.88 5.31
CA TRP A 82 -4.77 5.05 5.19
C TRP A 82 -5.23 5.90 6.38
N ILE A 83 -5.85 7.05 6.12
CA ILE A 83 -6.38 7.94 7.16
C ILE A 83 -7.89 8.03 6.99
N THR A 84 -8.61 7.63 8.03
CA THR A 84 -10.06 7.79 8.23
C THR A 84 -10.30 8.70 9.43
N HIS A 85 -11.55 9.10 9.68
CA HIS A 85 -11.92 10.02 10.75
C HIS A 85 -11.58 9.51 12.16
N GLU A 86 -11.50 8.19 12.33
CA GLU A 86 -11.13 7.54 13.59
C GLU A 86 -9.62 7.53 13.86
N ILE A 87 -8.80 7.85 12.85
CA ILE A 87 -7.35 7.83 12.97
C ILE A 87 -6.87 9.26 13.22
N GLU A 88 -6.33 9.50 14.41
CA GLU A 88 -5.76 10.79 14.79
C GLU A 88 -4.23 10.82 14.57
N GLY A 89 -3.73 11.99 14.16
CA GLY A 89 -2.31 12.22 13.91
C GLY A 89 -1.47 12.42 15.18
N PRO A 90 -0.17 12.74 15.03
CA PRO A 90 0.49 13.14 13.79
C PRO A 90 0.78 11.95 12.87
N PHE A 91 0.65 12.17 11.56
CA PHE A 91 1.00 11.20 10.53
C PHE A 91 2.45 11.42 10.07
N LYS A 92 3.13 10.34 9.70
CA LYS A 92 4.45 10.46 9.04
C LYS A 92 4.27 11.04 7.63
N GLY A 93 5.32 11.64 7.06
CA GLY A 93 5.17 12.36 5.81
C GLY A 93 4.61 13.77 6.02
N GLY A 94 4.85 14.64 5.04
CA GLY A 94 4.80 16.09 5.21
C GLY A 94 6.10 16.76 4.78
N PRO A 95 6.22 18.09 4.83
CA PRO A 95 6.84 18.90 3.77
C PRO A 95 8.22 18.42 3.25
N GLY A 96 8.24 17.89 2.01
CA GLY A 96 9.44 17.58 1.21
C GLY A 96 9.74 16.09 0.95
N THR A 97 8.92 15.18 1.47
CA THR A 97 9.03 13.70 1.48
C THR A 97 9.88 13.05 0.37
N TRP A 98 10.76 12.09 0.66
CA TRP A 98 10.41 10.67 0.83
C TRP A 98 10.93 10.18 2.20
N GLY A 99 10.04 9.97 3.17
CA GLY A 99 10.38 9.52 4.54
C GLY A 99 10.49 10.60 5.62
N TRP A 100 10.15 11.86 5.29
CA TRP A 100 10.15 13.03 6.19
C TRP A 100 9.29 12.82 7.45
#